data_AF-A0AAV4XZD9-F1
#
_entry.id   AF-A0AAV4XZD9-F1
#
_cell.length_a   1.000
_cell.length_b   1.000
_cell.length_c   1.000
_cell.angle_alpha   90.00
_cell.angle_beta   90.00
_cell.angle_gamma   90.00
#
_symmetry.space_group_name_H-M   'P 1'
#
loop_
_entity.id
_entity.type
_entity.pdbx_description
1 polymer ?
#
loop_
_entity_poly.entity_id
_entity_poly.type
_entity_poly.pdbx_seq_one_letter_code
_entity_poly.pdbx_strand_id
1 'polypeptide(L)'
;MHSEIALFPSKNFYENLLITAPHNDIQCINFPIHPYIVYDIVESQESDTSNSKLNSIEALAIVNICAQLLTLVSHASIGIITPYQGQKKPLFEFFRS
;
A
#
# COMPACT_ATOMS: atom_id res chain seq x y z
N MET A 1 -2.82 1.52 14.88
CA MET A 1 -3.05 2.03 13.50
C MET A 1 -3.49 3.47 13.61
N HIS A 2 -3.05 4.34 12.70
CA HIS A 2 -3.58 5.71 12.61
C HIS A 2 -5.11 5.67 12.41
N SER A 3 -5.84 6.66 12.93
CA SER A 3 -7.29 6.73 12.88
C SER A 3 -7.85 6.68 11.46
N GLU A 4 -7.21 7.37 10.51
CA GLU A 4 -7.58 7.30 9.08
C GLU A 4 -7.53 5.88 8.51
N ILE A 5 -6.50 5.09 8.87
CA ILE A 5 -6.36 3.69 8.41
C ILE A 5 -7.42 2.81 9.08
N ALA A 6 -7.69 3.04 10.37
CA ALA A 6 -8.63 2.24 11.16
C ALA A 6 -10.11 2.53 10.83
N LEU A 7 -10.40 3.67 10.21
CA LEU A 7 -11.76 4.13 9.93
C LEU A 7 -12.54 3.14 9.07
N PHE A 8 -11.97 2.70 7.93
CA PHE A 8 -12.66 1.79 7.03
C PHE A 8 -12.93 0.42 7.69
N PRO A 9 -11.96 -0.25 8.33
CA PRO A 9 -12.23 -1.51 9.01
C PRO A 9 -13.24 -1.36 10.16
N SER A 10 -13.12 -0.31 10.98
CA SER A 10 -14.03 -0.05 12.10
C SER A 10 -15.48 0.02 11.63
N LYS A 11 -15.73 0.80 10.57
CA LYS A 11 -17.06 0.97 9.98
C LYS A 11 -17.64 -0.31 9.38
N ASN A 12 -16.83 -1.07 8.64
CA ASN A 12 -17.34 -2.17 7.82
C ASN A 12 -17.35 -3.54 8.51
N PHE A 13 -16.49 -3.76 9.51
CA PHE A 13 -16.34 -5.07 10.17
C PHE A 13 -16.61 -5.05 11.67
N TYR A 14 -16.64 -3.85 12.29
CA TYR A 14 -16.76 -3.71 13.75
C TYR A 14 -17.82 -2.71 14.19
N GLU A 15 -18.78 -2.34 13.33
CA GLU A 15 -19.90 -1.43 13.66
C GLU A 15 -19.47 -0.08 14.26
N ASN A 16 -18.31 0.44 13.87
CA ASN A 16 -17.65 1.62 14.43
C ASN A 16 -17.24 1.51 15.91
N LEU A 17 -17.16 0.30 16.48
CA LEU A 17 -16.77 0.06 17.87
C LEU A 17 -15.25 -0.01 18.07
N LEU A 18 -14.46 -0.06 17.00
CA LEU A 18 -12.99 -0.06 17.10
C LEU A 18 -12.49 1.35 17.39
N ILE A 19 -11.85 1.54 18.55
CA ILE A 19 -11.32 2.81 19.02
C ILE A 19 -9.80 2.89 18.79
N THR A 20 -9.34 3.95 18.13
CA THR A 20 -7.91 4.24 17.98
C THR A 20 -7.38 4.94 19.22
N ALA A 21 -6.31 4.40 19.80
CA ALA A 21 -5.61 5.07 20.90
C ALA A 21 -4.91 6.35 20.40
N PRO A 22 -5.04 7.51 21.10
CA PRO A 22 -4.54 8.81 20.61
C PRO A 22 -3.05 8.85 20.25
N HIS A 23 -2.22 8.05 20.93
CA HIS A 23 -0.79 7.99 20.63
C HIS A 23 -0.46 7.53 19.20
N ASN A 24 -1.35 6.75 18.56
CA ASN A 24 -1.16 6.31 17.18
C ASN A 24 -1.23 7.48 16.18
N ASP A 25 -2.09 8.45 16.46
CA ASP A 25 -2.25 9.63 15.58
C ASP A 25 -1.07 10.59 15.79
N ILE A 26 -0.65 10.75 17.04
CA ILE A 26 0.50 11.58 17.40
C ILE A 26 1.80 11.06 16.75
N GLN A 27 1.99 9.74 16.66
CA GLN A 27 3.17 9.16 16.03
C GLN A 27 3.29 9.50 14.54
N CYS A 28 2.17 9.73 13.85
CA CYS A 28 2.16 10.04 12.42
C CYS A 28 2.10 11.54 12.11
N ILE A 29 2.06 12.42 13.12
CA ILE A 29 1.88 13.88 12.91
C ILE A 29 2.96 14.51 12.03
N ASN A 30 4.17 13.93 12.05
CA ASN A 30 5.33 14.39 11.27
C ASN A 30 5.58 13.54 10.01
N PHE A 31 4.70 12.59 9.69
CA PHE A 31 4.84 11.79 8.48
C PHE A 31 4.45 12.65 7.26
N PRO A 32 5.28 12.72 6.20
CA PRO A 32 5.13 13.74 5.17
C PRO A 32 3.99 13.48 4.17
N ILE A 33 3.25 12.40 4.33
CA ILE A 33 2.12 12.02 3.46
C ILE A 33 0.93 11.56 4.31
N HIS A 34 -0.26 11.56 3.72
CA HIS A 34 -1.45 11.04 4.38
C HIS A 34 -1.28 9.55 4.75
N PRO A 35 -1.66 9.15 5.97
CA PRO A 35 -1.56 7.75 6.43
C PRO A 35 -2.37 6.76 5.59
N TYR A 36 -3.42 7.21 4.89
CA TYR A 36 -4.24 6.38 4.01
C TYR A 36 -4.53 7.08 2.69
N ILE A 37 -4.08 6.48 1.58
CA ILE A 37 -4.28 6.98 0.21
C ILE A 37 -4.69 5.80 -0.67
N VAL A 38 -5.67 6.03 -1.56
CA VAL A 38 -6.06 5.10 -2.61
C VAL A 38 -5.62 5.69 -3.95
N TYR A 39 -4.79 4.96 -4.68
CA TYR A 39 -4.38 5.33 -6.04
C TYR A 39 -5.23 4.57 -7.06
N ASP A 40 -5.91 5.31 -7.93
CA ASP A 40 -6.59 4.75 -9.10
C ASP A 40 -5.62 4.73 -10.29
N ILE A 41 -5.27 3.53 -10.76
CA ILE A 41 -4.30 3.32 -11.84
C ILE A 41 -5.06 3.15 -13.16
N VAL A 42 -5.21 4.25 -13.89
CA VAL A 42 -6.13 4.38 -15.06
C VAL A 42 -5.87 3.35 -16.17
N GLU A 43 -4.63 2.96 -16.42
CA GLU A 43 -4.26 2.00 -17.47
C GLU A 43 -4.05 0.57 -16.94
N SER A 44 -4.43 0.32 -15.69
CA SER A 44 -4.29 -0.98 -15.04
C SER A 44 -5.06 -2.06 -15.82
N GLN A 45 -4.34 -3.08 -16.30
CA GLN A 45 -4.93 -4.26 -16.94
C GLN A 45 -4.35 -5.53 -16.32
N GLU A 46 -5.24 -6.34 -15.77
CA GLU A 46 -4.88 -7.62 -15.20
C GLU A 46 -4.63 -8.65 -16.31
N SER A 47 -3.64 -9.51 -16.11
CA SER A 47 -3.27 -10.58 -17.03
C SER A 47 -3.17 -11.90 -16.28
N ASP A 48 -3.56 -12.98 -16.96
CA ASP A 48 -3.46 -14.33 -16.43
C ASP A 48 -2.07 -14.91 -16.69
N THR A 49 -1.50 -15.54 -15.66
CA THR A 49 -0.24 -16.27 -15.73
C THR A 49 -0.40 -17.65 -15.11
N SER A 50 -0.54 -18.66 -15.96
CA SER A 50 -0.66 -20.10 -15.64
C SER A 50 -1.81 -20.48 -14.70
N ASN A 51 -1.87 -19.94 -13.47
CA ASN A 51 -2.92 -20.08 -12.45
C ASN A 51 -2.98 -18.89 -11.47
N SER A 52 -2.41 -17.73 -11.84
CA SER A 52 -2.40 -16.53 -11.01
C SER A 52 -2.61 -15.30 -11.86
N LYS A 53 -2.84 -14.16 -11.21
CA LYS A 53 -3.07 -12.87 -11.85
C LYS A 53 -1.87 -11.97 -11.60
N LEU A 54 -1.56 -11.14 -12.58
CA LEU A 54 -0.59 -10.06 -12.42
C LEU A 54 -1.03 -8.82 -13.18
N ASN A 55 -0.48 -7.70 -12.75
CA ASN A 55 -0.66 -6.39 -13.33
C ASN A 55 0.68 -5.66 -13.30
N SER A 56 1.36 -5.62 -14.44
CA SER A 56 2.69 -5.01 -14.55
C SER A 56 2.66 -3.50 -14.37
N ILE A 57 1.56 -2.83 -14.73
CA ILE A 57 1.42 -1.38 -14.60
C ILE A 57 1.29 -1.00 -13.13
N GLU A 58 0.47 -1.72 -12.37
CA GLU A 58 0.40 -1.56 -10.92
C GLU A 58 1.74 -1.89 -10.25
N ALA A 59 2.42 -2.97 -10.67
CA ALA A 59 3.73 -3.32 -10.11
C ALA A 59 4.76 -2.19 -10.30
N LEU A 60 4.84 -1.61 -11.51
CA LEU A 60 5.72 -0.48 -11.80
C LEU A 60 5.34 0.77 -10.98
N ALA A 61 4.05 1.08 -10.87
CA ALA A 61 3.56 2.20 -10.07
C ALA A 61 3.94 2.03 -8.58
N ILE A 62 3.77 0.82 -8.02
CA ILE A 62 4.15 0.51 -6.64
C ILE A 62 5.66 0.68 -6.42
N VAL A 63 6.51 0.19 -7.32
CA VAL A 63 7.97 0.39 -7.22
C VAL A 63 8.33 1.88 -7.22
N ASN A 64 7.71 2.67 -8.11
CA ASN A 64 7.92 4.12 -8.17
C ASN A 64 7.46 4.82 -6.89
N ILE A 65 6.31 4.43 -6.33
CA ILE A 65 5.82 4.95 -5.04
C ILE A 65 6.82 4.60 -3.93
N CYS A 66 7.31 3.37 -3.86
CA CYS A 66 8.31 2.97 -2.86
C CYS A 66 9.60 3.80 -2.97
N ALA A 67 10.10 4.04 -4.19
CA ALA A 67 11.29 4.87 -4.41
C ALA A 67 11.07 6.32 -3.96
N GLN A 68 9.90 6.91 -4.27
CA GLN A 68 9.53 8.25 -3.82
C GLN A 68 9.40 8.32 -2.28
N LEU A 69 8.79 7.31 -1.66
CA LEU A 69 8.66 7.22 -0.20
C LEU A 69 10.03 7.14 0.49
N LEU A 70 10.97 6.35 -0.06
CA LEU A 70 12.34 6.28 0.46
C LEU A 70 13.13 7.58 0.24
N THR A 71 12.79 8.35 -0.79
CA THR A 71 13.37 9.68 -1.00
C THR A 71 12.85 10.69 0.03
N LEU A 72 11.57 10.60 0.40
CA LEU A 72 10.94 11.48 1.40
C LEU A 72 11.28 11.07 2.84
N VAL A 73 11.37 9.76 3.10
CA VAL A 73 11.59 9.15 4.41
C VAL A 73 12.60 8.01 4.26
N SER A 74 13.88 8.36 4.29
CA SER A 74 15.00 7.42 4.06
C SER A 74 15.03 6.21 4.99
N HIS A 75 14.44 6.32 6.18
CA HIS A 75 14.38 5.25 7.18
C HIS A 75 13.02 4.53 7.22
N ALA A 76 12.15 4.74 6.23
CA ALA A 76 10.87 4.06 6.17
C ALA A 76 11.05 2.55 6.01
N SER A 77 10.28 1.79 6.79
CA SER A 77 10.11 0.35 6.57
C SER A 77 8.92 0.13 5.65
N ILE A 78 9.14 -0.51 4.50
CA ILE A 78 8.11 -0.72 3.49
C ILE A 78 7.77 -2.20 3.39
N GLY A 79 6.47 -2.51 3.48
CA GLY A 79 5.91 -3.84 3.20
C GLY A 79 4.93 -3.75 2.04
N ILE A 80 5.02 -4.69 1.10
CA ILE A 80 4.09 -4.83 -0.03
C ILE A 80 3.32 -6.13 0.14
N ILE A 81 1.99 -6.03 0.13
CA ILE A 81 1.09 -7.18 0.16
C ILE A 81 0.34 -7.26 -1.16
N THR A 82 0.10 -8.48 -1.64
CA THR A 82 -0.69 -8.74 -2.84
C THR A 82 -1.38 -10.11 -2.68
N PRO A 83 -2.65 -10.25 -3.10
CA PRO A 83 -3.36 -11.52 -3.00
C PRO A 83 -2.82 -12.58 -3.97
N TYR A 84 -2.21 -12.17 -5.07
CA TYR A 84 -1.79 -13.07 -6.15
C TYR A 84 -0.29 -13.35 -6.11
N GLN A 85 0.09 -14.63 -6.10
CA GLN A 85 1.51 -15.01 -6.18
C GLN A 85 2.17 -14.55 -7.48
N GLY A 86 1.41 -14.53 -8.59
CA GLY A 86 1.87 -14.05 -9.90
C GLY A 86 2.38 -12.61 -9.86
N GLN A 87 1.75 -11.74 -9.06
CA GLN A 87 2.12 -10.32 -8.93
C GLN A 87 3.50 -10.10 -8.30
N LYS A 88 4.01 -11.07 -7.54
CA LYS A 88 5.35 -10.95 -6.93
C LYS A 88 6.46 -10.89 -7.98
N LYS A 89 6.29 -11.58 -9.10
CA LYS A 89 7.32 -11.66 -10.16
C LYS A 89 7.64 -10.29 -10.75
N PRO A 90 6.68 -9.51 -11.33
CA PRO A 90 6.99 -8.19 -11.87
C PRO A 90 7.48 -7.22 -10.79
N LEU A 91 6.97 -7.31 -9.55
CA LEU A 91 7.50 -6.50 -8.43
C LEU A 91 8.99 -6.76 -8.21
N PHE A 92 9.42 -8.02 -8.13
CA PHE A 92 10.84 -8.36 -7.97
C PHE A 92 11.70 -7.96 -9.18
N GLU A 93 11.16 -8.06 -10.39
CA GLU A 93 11.87 -7.65 -11.60
C GLU A 93 12.11 -6.13 -11.60
N PHE A 94 11.09 -5.32 -11.31
CA PHE A 94 11.20 -3.86 -11.25
C PHE A 94 12.03 -3.35 -10.07
N PHE A 95 12.07 -4.05 -8.92
CA PHE A 95 12.97 -3.66 -7.83
C PHE A 95 14.45 -3.93 -8.12
N ARG A 96 14.76 -4.76 -9.12
CA ARG A 96 16.14 -5.14 -9.48
C ARG A 96 16.70 -4.34 -10.65
N SER A 97 15.84 -3.68 -11.44
CA SER A 97 16.20 -2.81 -12.56
C SER A 97 16.65 -1.45 -12.08
#